data_AF-A0A834DF64-F1
#
_entry.id   AF-A0A834DF64-F1
#
_cell.length_a   1.000
_cell.length_b   1.000
_cell.length_c   1.000
_cell.angle_alpha   90.00
_cell.angle_beta   90.00
_cell.angle_gamma   90.00
#
_symmetry.space_group_name_H-M   'P 1'
#
loop_
_entity.id
_entity.type
_entity.pdbx_description
1 polymer ?
#
loop_
_entity_poly.entity_id
_entity_poly.type
_entity_poly.pdbx_seq_one_letter_code
_entity_poly.pdbx_strand_id
1 'polypeptide(L)'
;MARGIDIPEVHWVLQYDPPSSASAFVHRCGRTARIGHGGSALVFLLPMEESYVSFLAINQKCPLREMAPQRDPADLLPTLRATALADRAVFEKGVRAFVSHVQAYAKHECSLIFRLKDLDFAALARGFALLRMPRMPELRGRQFPDFEPADVDTDSIPFRDKVREKQRQKLLEQRRREKTESGGRRKFVKNQAWSKQKAKKEKRRRKGKRRREEGSDMDDEDMEELLSDTRLLKKLKKGKITEEEFEEGLLAGARRPVGAAAELGVSDSEDCC
;
A
#
# COMPACT_ATOMS: atom_id res chain seq x y z
N MET A 1 10.83 3.26 -0.63
CA MET A 1 11.59 2.44 0.34
C MET A 1 13.03 2.95 0.37
N ALA A 2 13.72 2.96 1.52
CA ALA A 2 15.09 3.48 1.62
C ALA A 2 15.94 2.86 2.77
N ARG A 3 15.37 1.92 3.54
CA ARG A 3 15.99 1.24 4.69
C ARG A 3 15.53 -0.21 4.71
N GLY A 4 16.31 -1.11 5.31
CA GLY A 4 15.94 -2.51 5.60
C GLY A 4 16.02 -3.53 4.46
N ILE A 5 16.10 -3.13 3.19
CA ILE A 5 16.29 -4.08 2.07
C ILE A 5 17.79 -4.14 1.74
N ASP A 6 18.39 -5.30 1.97
CA ASP A 6 19.70 -5.67 1.42
C ASP A 6 19.50 -6.48 0.14
N ILE A 7 20.37 -6.29 -0.83
CA ILE A 7 20.41 -7.02 -2.09
C ILE A 7 21.90 -7.22 -2.40
N PRO A 8 22.39 -8.47 -2.54
CA PRO A 8 23.78 -8.70 -2.92
C PRO A 8 24.08 -8.16 -4.32
N GLU A 9 25.35 -7.84 -4.58
CA GLU A 9 25.90 -7.62 -5.94
C GLU A 9 25.22 -6.52 -6.78
N VAL A 10 24.60 -5.51 -6.14
CA VAL A 10 24.06 -4.33 -6.84
C VAL A 10 25.22 -3.49 -7.39
N HIS A 11 25.53 -3.64 -8.68
CA HIS A 11 26.56 -2.84 -9.36
C HIS A 11 26.13 -1.39 -9.64
N TRP A 12 24.85 -1.16 -9.96
CA TRP A 12 24.34 0.16 -10.34
C TRP A 12 23.08 0.55 -9.56
N VAL A 13 23.05 1.78 -9.06
CA VAL A 13 21.86 2.44 -8.51
C VAL A 13 21.45 3.58 -9.44
N LEU A 14 20.44 3.35 -10.28
CA LEU A 14 19.84 4.40 -11.10
C LEU A 14 18.75 5.16 -10.31
N GLN A 15 18.80 6.48 -10.35
CA GLN A 15 17.80 7.39 -9.80
C GLN A 15 17.25 8.25 -10.93
N TYR A 16 16.10 7.84 -11.48
CA TYR A 16 15.46 8.56 -12.59
C TYR A 16 15.05 9.99 -12.19
N ASP A 17 14.44 10.12 -11.00
CA ASP A 17 14.12 11.41 -10.38
C ASP A 17 14.98 11.62 -9.11
N PRO A 18 15.42 12.86 -8.81
CA PRO A 18 16.06 13.19 -7.55
C PRO A 18 15.13 12.86 -6.35
N PRO A 19 15.66 12.26 -5.27
CA PRO A 19 14.88 11.93 -4.09
C PRO A 19 14.50 13.17 -3.30
N SER A 20 13.26 13.20 -2.81
CA SER A 20 12.63 14.29 -2.05
C SER A 20 13.47 14.88 -0.90
N SER A 21 14.44 14.12 -0.38
CA SER A 21 15.46 14.58 0.57
C SER A 21 16.86 14.16 0.13
N ALA A 22 17.84 15.03 0.36
CA ALA A 22 19.25 14.72 0.08
C ALA A 22 19.79 13.57 0.96
N SER A 23 19.25 13.40 2.17
CA SER A 23 19.57 12.22 2.98
C SER A 23 19.05 10.93 2.32
N ALA A 24 17.89 10.93 1.67
CA ALA A 24 17.40 9.77 0.93
C ALA A 24 18.25 9.45 -0.33
N PHE A 25 18.97 10.42 -0.90
CA PHE A 25 19.98 10.18 -1.92
C PHE A 25 21.09 9.26 -1.40
N VAL A 26 21.74 9.65 -0.29
CA VAL A 26 22.82 8.85 0.31
C VAL A 26 22.34 7.45 0.73
N HIS A 27 21.13 7.33 1.30
CA HIS A 27 20.54 6.02 1.66
C HIS A 27 20.19 5.12 0.46
N ARG A 28 20.04 5.68 -0.75
CA ARG A 28 19.89 4.95 -2.02
C ARG A 28 21.26 4.58 -2.60
N CYS A 29 22.21 5.50 -2.65
CA CYS A 29 23.57 5.21 -3.13
C CYS A 29 24.25 4.11 -2.30
N GLY A 30 24.06 4.11 -0.98
CA GLY A 30 24.51 3.05 -0.07
C GLY A 30 23.80 1.68 -0.23
N ARG A 31 23.12 1.41 -1.35
CA ARG A 31 22.69 0.07 -1.78
C ARG A 31 23.74 -0.64 -2.65
N THR A 32 24.58 0.11 -3.36
CA THR A 32 25.74 -0.41 -4.11
C THR A 32 27.03 -0.27 -3.29
N ALA A 33 28.17 -0.70 -3.85
CA ALA A 33 29.51 -0.62 -3.25
C ALA A 33 29.61 -1.22 -1.82
N ARG A 34 29.07 -2.43 -1.64
CA ARG A 34 29.01 -3.14 -0.36
C ARG A 34 30.09 -4.22 -0.27
N ILE A 35 30.61 -4.46 0.94
CA ILE A 35 31.52 -5.59 1.27
C ILE A 35 32.72 -5.65 0.30
N GLY A 36 33.39 -4.51 0.05
CA GLY A 36 34.57 -4.42 -0.81
C GLY A 36 34.30 -4.48 -2.32
N HIS A 37 33.09 -4.80 -2.77
CA HIS A 37 32.75 -4.76 -4.20
C HIS A 37 32.66 -3.32 -4.71
N GLY A 38 33.06 -3.10 -5.96
CA GLY A 38 32.86 -1.83 -6.67
C GLY A 38 31.38 -1.58 -6.99
N GLY A 39 31.02 -0.30 -7.17
CA GLY A 39 29.65 0.12 -7.39
C GLY A 39 29.55 1.52 -7.98
N SER A 40 28.40 1.84 -8.59
CA SER A 40 28.14 3.15 -9.20
C SER A 40 26.69 3.61 -8.99
N ALA A 41 26.50 4.91 -8.85
CA ALA A 41 25.18 5.51 -8.71
C ALA A 41 25.03 6.64 -9.75
N LEU A 42 23.91 6.64 -10.47
CA LEU A 42 23.56 7.66 -11.45
C LEU A 42 22.28 8.35 -11.01
N VAL A 43 22.23 9.67 -11.20
CA VAL A 43 21.01 10.46 -11.12
C VAL A 43 20.86 11.28 -12.39
N PHE A 44 19.65 11.33 -12.93
CA PHE A 44 19.32 12.23 -14.02
C PHE A 44 18.84 13.55 -13.40
N LEU A 45 19.29 14.66 -13.98
CA LEU A 45 18.94 16.01 -13.58
C LEU A 45 18.60 16.80 -14.85
N LEU A 46 17.62 17.70 -14.77
CA LEU A 46 17.36 18.67 -15.82
C LEU A 46 18.44 19.78 -15.81
N PRO A 47 18.71 20.47 -16.93
CA PRO A 47 19.71 21.55 -16.97
C PRO A 47 19.47 22.68 -15.94
N MET A 48 18.22 22.90 -15.52
CA MET A 48 17.87 23.90 -14.50
C MET A 48 18.19 23.43 -13.06
N GLU A 49 18.52 22.15 -12.87
CA GLU A 49 18.73 21.51 -11.57
C GLU A 49 20.21 21.35 -11.21
N GLU A 50 21.14 21.84 -12.03
CA GLU A 50 22.61 21.74 -11.84
C GLU A 50 23.06 22.14 -10.41
N SER A 51 22.39 23.14 -9.83
CA SER A 51 22.59 23.59 -8.44
C SER A 51 22.47 22.46 -7.39
N TYR A 52 21.76 21.37 -7.70
CA TYR A 52 21.63 20.19 -6.85
C TYR A 52 22.96 19.44 -6.66
N VAL A 53 23.86 19.48 -7.65
CA VAL A 53 25.22 18.90 -7.54
C VAL A 53 26.01 19.62 -6.45
N SER A 54 26.07 20.96 -6.51
CA SER A 54 26.72 21.80 -5.50
C SER A 54 26.06 21.64 -4.13
N PHE A 55 24.72 21.53 -4.09
CA PHE A 55 23.97 21.29 -2.86
C PHE A 55 24.34 19.94 -2.19
N LEU A 56 24.46 18.85 -2.96
CA LEU A 56 24.87 17.53 -2.46
C LEU A 56 26.34 17.49 -2.02
N ALA A 57 27.22 18.14 -2.79
CA ALA A 57 28.65 18.26 -2.45
C ALA A 57 28.84 18.95 -1.09
N ILE A 58 28.15 20.07 -0.85
CA ILE A 58 28.25 20.82 0.41
C ILE A 58 27.53 20.10 1.56
N ASN A 59 26.25 19.73 1.39
CA ASN A 59 25.40 19.31 2.50
C ASN A 59 25.50 17.81 2.84
N GLN A 60 25.91 16.96 1.89
CA GLN A 60 26.05 15.51 2.10
C GLN A 60 27.50 15.03 1.90
N LYS A 61 28.45 15.92 1.63
CA LYS A 61 29.86 15.60 1.31
C LYS A 61 29.98 14.60 0.15
N CYS A 62 29.04 14.65 -0.79
CA CYS A 62 28.91 13.72 -1.89
C CYS A 62 29.10 14.48 -3.22
N PRO A 63 30.35 14.64 -3.69
CA PRO A 63 30.62 15.24 -4.99
C PRO A 63 30.11 14.31 -6.10
N LEU A 64 29.30 14.86 -7.00
CA LEU A 64 28.90 14.18 -8.23
C LEU A 64 29.83 14.58 -9.37
N ARG A 65 30.00 13.68 -10.34
CA ARG A 65 30.71 13.92 -11.59
C ARG A 65 29.71 13.83 -12.74
N GLU A 66 29.75 14.77 -13.67
CA GLU A 66 28.95 14.70 -14.89
C GLU A 66 29.33 13.47 -15.74
N MET A 67 28.33 12.83 -16.33
CA MET A 67 28.50 11.74 -17.28
C MET A 67 27.83 12.14 -18.60
N ALA A 68 28.60 12.14 -19.70
CA ALA A 68 28.09 12.51 -21.00
C ALA A 68 26.92 11.61 -21.44
N PRO A 69 25.86 12.15 -22.07
CA PRO A 69 24.72 11.37 -22.53
C PRO A 69 25.11 10.38 -23.63
N GLN A 70 24.39 9.27 -23.72
CA GLN A 70 24.49 8.36 -24.86
C GLN A 70 23.96 9.03 -26.13
N ARG A 71 24.64 8.79 -27.25
CA ARG A 71 24.49 9.58 -28.49
C ARG A 71 23.31 9.19 -29.37
N ASP A 72 22.68 8.05 -29.12
CA ASP A 72 21.59 7.51 -29.92
C ASP A 72 20.50 6.88 -29.03
N PRO A 73 19.49 7.66 -28.60
CA PRO A 73 18.35 7.15 -27.85
C PRO A 73 17.25 6.63 -28.80
N ALA A 74 16.98 5.33 -28.77
CA ALA A 74 15.90 4.74 -29.55
C ALA A 74 14.53 5.37 -29.22
N ASP A 75 13.78 5.80 -30.26
CA ASP A 75 12.48 6.44 -30.05
C ASP A 75 11.40 5.44 -29.65
N LEU A 76 11.05 5.48 -28.36
CA LEU A 76 9.98 4.69 -27.78
C LEU A 76 8.64 5.44 -27.72
N LEU A 77 8.57 6.73 -28.07
CA LEU A 77 7.34 7.52 -27.94
C LEU A 77 6.19 7.02 -28.82
N PRO A 78 6.38 6.58 -30.09
CA PRO A 78 5.33 6.01 -30.91
C PRO A 78 4.79 4.69 -30.33
N THR A 79 5.66 3.81 -29.84
CA THR A 79 5.24 2.51 -29.28
C THR A 79 4.52 2.70 -27.94
N LEU A 80 4.98 3.61 -27.09
CA LEU A 80 4.31 3.97 -25.85
C LEU A 80 2.93 4.61 -26.11
N ARG A 81 2.81 5.58 -27.04
CA ARG A 81 1.51 6.16 -27.44
C ARG A 81 0.57 5.07 -28.00
N ALA A 82 1.07 4.13 -28.79
CA ALA A 82 0.28 2.99 -29.28
C ALA A 82 -0.23 2.08 -28.13
N THR A 83 0.60 1.76 -27.13
CA THR A 83 0.13 0.96 -25.97
C THR A 83 -0.88 1.72 -25.09
N ALA A 84 -0.76 3.05 -24.98
CA ALA A 84 -1.73 3.89 -24.26
C ALA A 84 -3.08 3.99 -25.00
N LEU A 85 -3.08 3.91 -26.33
CA LEU A 85 -4.29 3.79 -27.16
C LEU A 85 -4.91 2.39 -27.11
N ALA A 86 -4.11 1.34 -26.97
CA ALA A 86 -4.57 -0.05 -26.95
C ALA A 86 -5.17 -0.50 -25.60
N ASP A 87 -4.80 0.13 -24.48
CA ASP A 87 -5.35 -0.20 -23.16
C ASP A 87 -5.55 1.03 -22.26
N ARG A 88 -6.81 1.27 -21.89
CA ARG A 88 -7.20 2.33 -20.94
C ARG A 88 -6.48 2.22 -19.59
N ALA A 89 -6.04 1.03 -19.15
CA ALA A 89 -5.27 0.91 -17.91
C ALA A 89 -3.82 1.40 -18.04
N VAL A 90 -3.22 1.40 -19.23
CA VAL A 90 -1.93 2.06 -19.50
C VAL A 90 -2.12 3.58 -19.49
N PHE A 91 -3.08 4.10 -20.25
CA PHE A 91 -3.41 5.54 -20.26
C PHE A 91 -3.70 6.10 -18.85
N GLU A 92 -4.55 5.42 -18.06
CA GLU A 92 -4.85 5.86 -16.70
C GLU A 92 -3.67 5.74 -15.74
N LYS A 93 -2.72 4.82 -15.98
CA LYS A 93 -1.45 4.77 -15.21
C LYS A 93 -0.58 5.97 -15.57
N GLY A 94 -0.37 6.27 -16.86
CA GLY A 94 0.44 7.42 -17.31
C GLY A 94 -0.08 8.75 -16.75
N VAL A 95 -1.38 9.01 -16.86
CA VAL A 95 -2.03 10.20 -16.31
C VAL A 95 -1.83 10.32 -14.79
N ARG A 96 -1.94 9.21 -14.04
CA ARG A 96 -1.71 9.20 -12.58
C ARG A 96 -0.23 9.39 -12.24
N ALA A 97 0.68 8.79 -13.03
CA ALA A 97 2.11 8.88 -12.84
C ALA A 97 2.60 10.32 -13.02
N PHE A 98 2.24 10.98 -14.13
CA PHE A 98 2.53 12.40 -14.37
C PHE A 98 2.07 13.30 -13.20
N VAL A 99 0.80 13.17 -12.78
CA VAL A 99 0.25 13.96 -11.66
C VAL A 99 1.01 13.68 -10.36
N SER A 100 1.43 12.43 -10.12
CA SER A 100 2.20 12.06 -8.93
C SER A 100 3.64 12.57 -8.95
N HIS A 101 4.30 12.59 -10.11
CA HIS A 101 5.66 13.13 -10.29
C HIS A 101 5.64 14.66 -10.10
N VAL A 102 4.73 15.39 -10.77
CA VAL A 102 4.58 16.84 -10.60
C VAL A 102 4.28 17.19 -9.12
N GLN A 103 3.47 16.37 -8.43
CA GLN A 103 3.20 16.56 -7.00
C GLN A 103 4.33 16.12 -6.06
N ALA A 104 5.29 15.31 -6.52
CA ALA A 104 6.50 14.98 -5.77
C ALA A 104 7.52 16.12 -5.92
N TYR A 105 7.73 16.60 -7.15
CA TYR A 105 8.54 17.77 -7.48
C TYR A 105 8.08 19.01 -6.69
N ALA A 106 6.76 19.28 -6.68
CA ALA A 106 6.12 20.35 -5.91
C ALA A 106 6.34 20.30 -4.38
N LYS A 107 6.77 19.14 -3.84
CA LYS A 107 6.92 18.87 -2.40
C LYS A 107 8.35 18.45 -2.04
N HIS A 108 9.29 18.65 -2.95
CA HIS A 108 10.71 18.37 -2.72
C HIS A 108 11.28 19.34 -1.67
N GLU A 109 12.14 18.88 -0.76
CA GLU A 109 12.71 19.72 0.31
C GLU A 109 13.47 20.93 -0.26
N CYS A 110 14.31 20.71 -1.26
CA CYS A 110 15.03 21.73 -2.05
C CYS A 110 14.13 22.53 -3.02
N SER A 111 13.02 23.09 -2.55
CA SER A 111 12.02 23.83 -3.36
C SER A 111 12.56 25.07 -4.10
N LEU A 112 13.70 25.62 -3.65
CA LEU A 112 14.43 26.69 -4.33
C LEU A 112 15.13 26.23 -5.62
N ILE A 113 15.49 24.95 -5.71
CA ILE A 113 16.11 24.33 -6.90
C ILE A 113 15.02 23.78 -7.81
N PHE A 114 14.13 22.94 -7.27
CA PHE A 114 13.07 22.27 -8.04
C PHE A 114 11.84 23.17 -8.23
N ARG A 115 12.00 24.21 -9.04
CA ARG A 115 10.98 25.26 -9.25
C ARG A 115 9.96 24.84 -10.32
N LEU A 116 8.68 24.67 -9.92
CA LEU A 116 7.54 24.38 -10.82
C LEU A 116 7.28 25.44 -11.92
N LYS A 117 7.96 26.60 -11.88
CA LYS A 117 7.84 27.61 -12.94
C LYS A 117 8.57 27.18 -14.21
N ASP A 118 9.75 26.58 -14.04
CA ASP A 118 10.76 26.36 -15.07
C ASP A 118 10.71 24.93 -15.64
N LEU A 119 9.91 24.05 -15.03
CA LEU A 119 9.67 22.69 -15.47
C LEU A 119 8.81 22.67 -16.75
N ASP A 120 9.34 22.09 -17.84
CA ASP A 120 8.60 21.89 -19.07
C ASP A 120 7.58 20.75 -18.92
N PHE A 121 6.32 21.14 -18.68
CA PHE A 121 5.19 20.23 -18.60
C PHE A 121 4.84 19.54 -19.94
N ALA A 122 5.23 20.09 -21.09
CA ALA A 122 4.98 19.52 -22.41
C ALA A 122 6.00 18.42 -22.76
N ALA A 123 7.31 18.64 -22.56
CA ALA A 123 8.30 17.55 -22.63
C ALA A 123 8.00 16.46 -21.59
N LEU A 124 7.64 16.82 -20.36
CA LEU A 124 7.28 15.85 -19.33
C LEU A 124 6.03 15.02 -19.72
N ALA A 125 5.01 15.66 -20.30
CA ALA A 125 3.81 14.97 -20.77
C ALA A 125 4.09 14.05 -21.97
N ARG A 126 5.02 14.44 -22.86
CA ARG A 126 5.55 13.56 -23.92
C ARG A 126 6.28 12.35 -23.34
N GLY A 127 7.16 12.54 -22.35
CA GLY A 127 7.89 11.46 -21.66
C GLY A 127 6.97 10.45 -20.94
N PHE A 128 5.85 10.91 -20.36
CA PHE A 128 4.80 10.02 -19.81
C PHE A 128 3.83 9.46 -20.88
N ALA A 129 4.11 9.66 -22.17
CA ALA A 129 3.30 9.24 -23.32
C ALA A 129 1.81 9.63 -23.21
N LEU A 130 1.52 10.82 -22.66
CA LEU A 130 0.15 11.27 -22.46
C LEU A 130 -0.52 11.59 -23.79
N LEU A 131 -1.71 11.03 -24.00
CA LEU A 131 -2.58 11.38 -25.13
C LEU A 131 -3.24 12.76 -24.96
N ARG A 132 -3.34 13.24 -23.70
CA ARG A 132 -4.03 14.48 -23.32
C ARG A 132 -3.52 15.02 -21.98
N MET A 133 -3.36 16.33 -21.86
CA MET A 133 -3.01 16.99 -20.60
C MET A 133 -4.08 16.80 -19.50
N PRO A 134 -3.69 16.46 -18.26
CA PRO A 134 -4.62 16.24 -17.16
C PRO A 134 -5.14 17.56 -16.55
N ARG A 135 -6.33 17.51 -15.93
CA ARG A 135 -6.90 18.65 -15.20
C ARG A 135 -6.47 18.65 -13.73
N MET A 136 -5.38 19.34 -13.42
CA MET A 136 -4.86 19.50 -12.05
C MET A 136 -4.69 21.00 -11.67
N PRO A 137 -4.72 21.36 -10.37
CA PRO A 137 -4.53 22.75 -9.92
C PRO A 137 -3.26 23.42 -10.47
N GLU A 138 -2.17 22.68 -10.58
CA GLU A 138 -0.82 23.13 -10.92
C GLU A 138 -0.70 23.55 -12.41
N LEU A 139 -1.54 22.98 -13.29
CA LEU A 139 -1.65 23.32 -14.71
C LEU A 139 -2.74 24.38 -14.99
N ARG A 140 -3.48 24.84 -13.98
CA ARG A 140 -4.63 25.74 -14.17
C ARG A 140 -4.18 27.12 -14.64
N GLY A 141 -4.66 27.54 -15.82
CA GLY A 141 -4.37 28.85 -16.40
C GLY A 141 -3.09 28.92 -17.23
N ARG A 142 -2.33 27.82 -17.35
CA ARG A 142 -1.25 27.70 -18.34
C ARG A 142 -1.81 27.16 -19.66
N GLN A 143 -1.20 27.57 -20.76
CA GLN A 143 -1.37 26.98 -22.09
C GLN A 143 -0.11 26.20 -22.46
N PHE A 144 -0.22 25.21 -23.34
CA PHE A 144 0.87 24.30 -23.71
C PHE A 144 0.89 24.14 -25.23
N PRO A 145 1.50 25.08 -25.99
CA PRO A 145 1.53 25.01 -27.44
C PRO A 145 2.39 23.84 -27.94
N ASP A 146 3.46 23.50 -27.22
CA ASP A 146 4.44 22.47 -27.58
C ASP A 146 3.97 21.03 -27.23
N PHE A 147 2.70 20.86 -26.84
CA PHE A 147 2.10 19.57 -26.55
C PHE A 147 1.10 19.18 -27.63
N GLU A 148 1.46 18.19 -28.45
CA GLU A 148 0.60 17.59 -29.47
C GLU A 148 -0.34 16.54 -28.83
N PRO A 149 -1.63 16.86 -28.61
CA PRO A 149 -2.61 15.86 -28.17
C PRO A 149 -2.80 14.79 -29.26
N ALA A 150 -3.30 13.62 -28.87
CA ALA A 150 -3.89 12.72 -29.86
C ALA A 150 -5.35 13.12 -30.10
N ASP A 151 -5.77 13.26 -31.36
CA ASP A 151 -7.17 13.51 -31.76
C ASP A 151 -8.12 12.33 -31.50
N VAL A 152 -7.66 11.31 -30.77
CA VAL A 152 -8.48 10.17 -30.36
C VAL A 152 -9.32 10.57 -29.16
N ASP A 153 -10.64 10.48 -29.29
CA ASP A 153 -11.58 10.82 -28.21
C ASP A 153 -11.39 9.88 -27.02
N THR A 154 -10.58 10.35 -26.05
CA THR A 154 -9.95 9.51 -25.02
C THR A 154 -10.92 8.65 -24.22
N ASP A 155 -12.18 9.06 -24.02
CA ASP A 155 -13.15 8.27 -23.26
C ASP A 155 -13.74 7.08 -24.04
N SER A 156 -13.47 6.95 -25.35
CA SER A 156 -13.76 5.74 -26.13
C SER A 156 -12.84 4.55 -25.79
N ILE A 157 -11.61 4.81 -25.33
CA ILE A 157 -10.57 3.79 -25.14
C ILE A 157 -11.04 2.70 -24.16
N PRO A 158 -11.03 1.41 -24.54
CA PRO A 158 -11.45 0.29 -23.69
C PRO A 158 -10.33 -0.19 -22.76
N PHE A 159 -10.69 -0.84 -21.66
CA PHE A 159 -9.75 -1.70 -20.93
C PHE A 159 -9.51 -3.01 -21.69
N ARG A 160 -8.25 -3.46 -21.77
CA ARG A 160 -7.91 -4.80 -22.30
C ARG A 160 -8.55 -5.94 -21.48
N ASP A 161 -8.75 -5.69 -20.19
CA ASP A 161 -9.44 -6.58 -19.25
C ASP A 161 -10.98 -6.57 -19.46
N LYS A 162 -11.53 -7.57 -20.18
CA LYS A 162 -12.99 -7.68 -20.44
C LYS A 162 -13.87 -7.56 -19.18
N VAL A 163 -13.42 -8.10 -18.05
CA VAL A 163 -14.14 -8.01 -16.75
C VAL A 163 -14.19 -6.57 -16.24
N ARG A 164 -13.09 -5.83 -16.38
CA ARG A 164 -12.94 -4.44 -15.94
C ARG A 164 -13.73 -3.49 -16.83
N GLU A 165 -13.74 -3.73 -18.14
CA GLU A 165 -14.59 -2.97 -19.06
C GLU A 165 -16.08 -3.21 -18.76
N LYS A 166 -16.51 -4.44 -18.49
CA LYS A 166 -17.90 -4.73 -18.09
C LYS A 166 -18.29 -4.06 -16.75
N GLN A 167 -17.36 -3.89 -15.81
CA GLN A 167 -17.57 -3.10 -14.60
C GLN A 167 -17.63 -1.59 -14.90
N ARG A 168 -16.74 -1.07 -15.76
CA ARG A 168 -16.70 0.33 -16.20
C ARG A 168 -17.99 0.73 -16.93
N GLN A 169 -18.48 -0.12 -17.84
CA GLN A 169 -19.73 0.09 -18.57
C GLN A 169 -20.92 0.21 -17.61
N LYS A 170 -21.08 -0.73 -16.67
CA LYS A 170 -22.11 -0.65 -15.61
C LYS A 170 -22.00 0.64 -14.78
N LEU A 171 -20.79 1.08 -14.44
CA LEU A 171 -20.57 2.32 -13.68
C LEU A 171 -20.87 3.59 -14.51
N LEU A 172 -20.59 3.56 -15.83
CA LEU A 172 -20.93 4.64 -16.76
C LEU A 172 -22.43 4.72 -17.02
N GLU A 173 -23.10 3.58 -17.15
CA GLU A 173 -24.56 3.44 -17.28
C GLU A 173 -25.27 3.93 -16.01
N GLN A 174 -24.85 3.45 -14.82
CA GLN A 174 -25.33 3.96 -13.54
C GLN A 174 -25.11 5.47 -13.45
N ARG A 175 -23.94 6.00 -13.81
CA ARG A 175 -23.67 7.45 -13.81
C ARG A 175 -24.50 8.23 -14.85
N ARG A 176 -24.85 7.64 -16.00
CA ARG A 176 -25.77 8.24 -16.98
C ARG A 176 -27.18 8.33 -16.38
N ARG A 177 -27.66 7.23 -15.81
CA ARG A 177 -28.95 7.14 -15.13
C ARG A 177 -29.06 8.10 -13.94
N GLU A 178 -28.05 8.14 -13.08
CA GLU A 178 -27.96 9.11 -11.98
C GLU A 178 -27.96 10.57 -12.46
N LYS A 179 -27.33 10.88 -13.62
CA LYS A 179 -27.36 12.23 -14.21
C LYS A 179 -28.76 12.61 -14.70
N THR A 180 -29.48 11.71 -15.36
CA THR A 180 -30.85 11.95 -15.83
C THR A 180 -31.82 12.06 -14.65
N GLU A 181 -31.72 11.17 -13.65
CA GLU A 181 -32.53 11.19 -12.43
C GLU A 181 -32.23 12.38 -11.50
N SER A 182 -31.07 13.04 -11.62
CA SER A 182 -30.70 14.22 -10.82
C SER A 182 -30.81 15.56 -11.55
N GLY A 183 -31.27 15.60 -12.79
CA GLY A 183 -31.43 16.83 -13.56
C GLY A 183 -30.15 17.68 -13.65
N GLY A 184 -28.98 17.03 -13.68
CA GLY A 184 -27.67 17.70 -13.68
C GLY A 184 -27.21 18.31 -12.35
N ARG A 185 -28.05 18.34 -11.30
CA ARG A 185 -27.64 18.81 -9.96
C ARG A 185 -26.61 17.84 -9.36
N ARG A 186 -25.33 18.24 -9.38
CA ARG A 186 -24.23 17.55 -8.68
C ARG A 186 -24.57 17.37 -7.19
N LYS A 187 -24.98 16.17 -6.78
CA LYS A 187 -25.07 15.78 -5.37
C LYS A 187 -23.68 15.92 -4.74
N PHE A 188 -23.46 16.97 -3.95
CA PHE A 188 -22.18 17.24 -3.31
C PHE A 188 -21.96 16.25 -2.17
N VAL A 189 -21.35 15.11 -2.47
CA VAL A 189 -20.97 14.11 -1.47
C VAL A 189 -19.91 14.72 -0.56
N LYS A 190 -20.32 15.24 0.60
CA LYS A 190 -19.39 15.66 1.66
C LYS A 190 -18.48 14.48 1.99
N ASN A 191 -17.19 14.61 1.73
CA ASN A 191 -16.19 13.63 2.14
C ASN A 191 -16.36 13.38 3.66
N GLN A 192 -16.55 12.11 4.03
CA GLN A 192 -16.65 11.71 5.42
C GLN A 192 -15.35 12.11 6.13
N ALA A 193 -15.45 13.00 7.12
CA ALA A 193 -14.29 13.52 7.84
C ALA A 193 -13.39 12.39 8.36
N TRP A 194 -12.08 12.63 8.37
CA TRP A 194 -11.06 11.64 8.73
C TRP A 194 -11.35 10.95 10.08
N SER A 195 -11.90 11.68 11.05
CA SER A 195 -12.39 11.15 12.34
C SER A 195 -13.43 10.03 12.17
N LYS A 196 -14.43 10.21 11.29
CA LYS A 196 -15.48 9.20 11.01
C LYS A 196 -14.91 7.97 10.29
N GLN A 197 -13.90 8.15 9.43
CA GLN A 197 -13.17 7.02 8.83
C GLN A 197 -12.32 6.27 9.88
N LYS A 198 -11.59 6.99 10.75
CA LYS A 198 -10.80 6.41 11.85
C LYS A 198 -11.69 5.60 12.80
N ALA A 199 -12.82 6.18 13.24
CA ALA A 199 -13.81 5.49 14.08
C ALA A 199 -14.44 4.26 13.39
N LYS A 200 -14.70 4.30 12.07
CA LYS A 200 -15.20 3.14 11.32
C LYS A 200 -14.14 2.02 11.19
N LYS A 201 -12.86 2.38 11.05
CA LYS A 201 -11.72 1.43 11.07
C LYS A 201 -11.54 0.82 12.47
N GLU A 202 -11.70 1.62 13.52
CA GLU A 202 -11.62 1.17 14.91
C GLU A 202 -12.78 0.26 15.31
N LYS A 203 -14.03 0.62 14.98
CA LYS A 203 -15.20 -0.24 15.24
C LYS A 203 -15.12 -1.57 14.49
N ARG A 204 -14.48 -1.60 13.31
CA ARG A 204 -14.10 -2.85 12.62
C ARG A 204 -13.03 -3.64 13.37
N ARG A 205 -11.97 -3.00 13.90
CA ARG A 205 -10.97 -3.69 14.76
C ARG A 205 -11.60 -4.26 16.03
N ARG A 206 -12.46 -3.52 16.72
CA ARG A 206 -13.19 -4.01 17.92
C ARG A 206 -14.10 -5.19 17.59
N LYS A 207 -14.89 -5.15 16.50
CA LYS A 207 -15.71 -6.30 16.08
C LYS A 207 -14.86 -7.51 15.62
N GLY A 208 -13.66 -7.27 15.08
CA GLY A 208 -12.70 -8.31 14.73
C GLY A 208 -11.98 -8.92 15.93
N LYS A 209 -11.76 -8.16 17.02
CA LYS A 209 -11.25 -8.70 18.29
C LYS A 209 -12.32 -9.55 18.96
N ARG A 210 -13.54 -9.02 19.10
CA ARG A 210 -14.68 -9.74 19.66
C ARG A 210 -14.94 -11.07 18.96
N ARG A 211 -14.98 -11.12 17.63
CA ARG A 211 -15.11 -12.38 16.86
C ARG A 211 -13.94 -13.37 16.98
N ARG A 212 -12.90 -13.04 17.75
CA ARG A 212 -11.76 -13.89 18.09
C ARG A 212 -11.69 -14.18 19.60
N GLU A 213 -12.62 -13.62 20.36
CA GLU A 213 -12.85 -13.81 21.80
C GLU A 213 -14.12 -14.68 21.95
N GLU A 214 -15.22 -14.27 21.28
CA GLU A 214 -16.46 -15.02 20.93
C GLU A 214 -16.21 -16.33 20.12
N GLY A 215 -14.94 -16.73 19.94
CA GLY A 215 -14.51 -17.95 19.26
C GLY A 215 -13.43 -18.70 20.04
N SER A 216 -13.29 -18.39 21.33
CA SER A 216 -12.43 -19.07 22.30
C SER A 216 -13.17 -19.33 23.64
N ASP A 217 -14.49 -19.08 23.68
CA ASP A 217 -15.37 -19.54 24.75
C ASP A 217 -15.59 -21.06 24.54
N MET A 218 -14.64 -21.86 25.02
CA MET A 218 -14.91 -23.23 25.49
C MET A 218 -15.26 -23.09 26.98
N ASP A 219 -16.21 -23.87 27.49
CA ASP A 219 -16.62 -23.74 28.88
C ASP A 219 -15.48 -24.18 29.84
N ASP A 220 -15.43 -23.61 31.05
CA ASP A 220 -14.33 -23.86 32.00
C ASP A 220 -14.22 -25.35 32.38
N GLU A 221 -15.32 -26.11 32.31
CA GLU A 221 -15.34 -27.56 32.53
C GLU A 221 -14.58 -28.33 31.43
N ASP A 222 -14.77 -28.00 30.14
CA ASP A 222 -14.02 -28.57 29.02
C ASP A 222 -12.51 -28.35 29.18
N MET A 223 -12.13 -27.17 29.69
CA MET A 223 -10.73 -26.83 29.91
C MET A 223 -10.11 -27.63 31.06
N GLU A 224 -10.86 -27.89 32.14
CA GLU A 224 -10.37 -28.72 33.25
C GLU A 224 -10.30 -30.21 32.89
N GLU A 225 -11.24 -30.73 32.08
CA GLU A 225 -11.18 -32.10 31.56
C GLU A 225 -9.92 -32.32 30.71
N LEU A 226 -9.66 -31.44 29.72
CA LEU A 226 -8.44 -31.45 28.89
C LEU A 226 -7.15 -31.30 29.73
N LEU A 227 -7.20 -30.56 30.83
CA LEU A 227 -6.09 -30.44 31.77
C LEU A 227 -5.88 -31.70 32.62
N SER A 228 -6.93 -32.51 32.85
CA SER A 228 -6.84 -33.80 33.54
C SER A 228 -6.24 -34.89 32.65
N ASP A 229 -6.73 -35.02 31.42
CA ASP A 229 -6.23 -35.97 30.40
C ASP A 229 -4.76 -35.73 30.07
N THR A 230 -4.39 -34.47 29.85
CA THR A 230 -3.00 -34.11 29.56
C THR A 230 -2.09 -34.25 30.79
N ARG A 231 -2.61 -34.47 32.00
CA ARG A 231 -1.84 -34.93 33.18
C ARG A 231 -1.71 -36.46 33.20
N LEU A 232 -2.78 -37.21 32.93
CA LEU A 232 -2.75 -38.68 32.82
C LEU A 232 -1.78 -39.15 31.73
N LEU A 233 -1.86 -38.56 30.53
CA LEU A 233 -1.01 -38.89 29.38
C LEU A 233 0.48 -38.58 29.65
N LYS A 234 0.76 -37.58 30.51
CA LYS A 234 2.12 -37.28 31.02
C LYS A 234 2.60 -38.23 32.12
N LYS A 235 1.72 -38.98 32.80
CA LYS A 235 2.09 -40.07 33.72
C LYS A 235 2.40 -41.35 32.95
N LEU A 236 1.57 -41.71 31.96
CA LEU A 236 1.81 -42.82 31.02
C LEU A 236 3.16 -42.66 30.29
N LYS A 237 3.40 -41.50 29.67
CA LYS A 237 4.70 -41.17 29.02
C LYS A 237 5.90 -41.06 29.97
N LYS A 238 5.72 -41.27 31.28
CA LYS A 238 6.78 -41.37 32.30
C LYS A 238 6.81 -42.74 32.97
N GLY A 239 6.09 -43.74 32.47
CA GLY A 239 6.05 -45.10 32.99
C GLY A 239 5.51 -45.20 34.42
N LYS A 240 4.59 -44.30 34.82
CA LYS A 240 4.06 -44.21 36.20
C LYS A 240 2.65 -44.79 36.38
N ILE A 241 2.02 -45.21 35.29
CA ILE A 241 0.68 -45.76 35.16
C ILE A 241 0.76 -46.75 33.97
N THR A 242 0.05 -47.87 34.00
CA THR A 242 -0.01 -48.83 32.88
C THR A 242 -0.91 -48.33 31.74
N GLU A 243 -0.92 -49.01 30.60
CA GLU A 243 -1.79 -48.61 29.47
C GLU A 243 -3.27 -48.86 29.80
N GLU A 244 -3.60 -49.95 30.49
CA GLU A 244 -4.94 -50.30 30.97
C GLU A 244 -5.48 -49.30 32.01
N GLU A 245 -4.66 -48.95 33.02
CA GLU A 245 -5.00 -47.93 34.04
C GLU A 245 -5.21 -46.53 33.42
N PHE A 246 -4.59 -46.25 32.26
CA PHE A 246 -4.78 -45.00 31.53
C PHE A 246 -6.11 -44.98 30.76
N GLU A 247 -6.52 -46.10 30.14
CA GLU A 247 -7.81 -46.21 29.46
C GLU A 247 -8.99 -46.16 30.44
N GLU A 248 -8.93 -46.84 31.59
CA GLU A 248 -9.95 -46.69 32.64
C GLU A 248 -10.04 -45.25 33.15
N GLY A 249 -8.90 -44.55 33.27
CA GLY A 249 -8.82 -43.15 33.69
C GLY A 249 -9.59 -42.19 32.77
N LEU A 250 -9.46 -42.34 31.44
CA LEU A 250 -10.25 -41.55 30.48
C LEU A 250 -11.74 -41.91 30.53
N LEU A 251 -12.07 -43.21 30.60
CA LEU A 251 -13.45 -43.68 30.61
C LEU A 251 -14.22 -43.29 31.88
N ALA A 252 -13.51 -42.98 32.98
CA ALA A 252 -14.09 -42.45 34.20
C ALA A 252 -14.47 -40.95 34.09
N GLY A 253 -13.70 -40.14 33.34
CA GLY A 253 -13.99 -38.71 33.12
C GLY A 253 -15.34 -38.52 32.43
N ALA A 254 -15.54 -39.24 31.31
CA ALA A 254 -16.76 -39.23 30.52
C ALA A 254 -18.02 -39.80 31.21
N ARG A 255 -17.94 -40.22 32.48
CA ARG A 255 -19.05 -40.82 33.26
C ARG A 255 -19.55 -39.95 34.42
N ARG A 256 -19.62 -38.63 34.23
CA ARG A 256 -20.43 -37.74 35.10
C ARG A 256 -21.91 -37.74 34.64
N PRO A 257 -22.88 -38.15 35.48
CA PRO A 257 -24.29 -38.10 35.12
C PRO A 257 -24.83 -36.66 35.15
N VAL A 258 -25.43 -36.22 34.04
CA VAL A 258 -26.05 -34.90 33.94
C VAL A 258 -27.39 -34.89 34.68
N GLY A 259 -27.41 -34.23 35.86
CA GLY A 259 -28.63 -33.84 36.57
C GLY A 259 -29.08 -34.79 37.67
N ALA A 260 -28.86 -34.38 38.92
CA ALA A 260 -29.56 -34.88 40.10
C ALA A 260 -29.85 -33.69 41.04
N ALA A 261 -31.08 -33.19 41.02
CA ALA A 261 -31.56 -32.22 42.01
C ALA A 261 -32.09 -32.98 43.23
N ALA A 262 -31.67 -32.58 44.43
CA ALA A 262 -32.17 -33.08 45.70
C ALA A 262 -32.22 -31.94 46.71
N GLU A 263 -33.30 -31.87 47.50
CA GLU A 263 -33.48 -30.90 48.58
C GLU A 263 -32.87 -31.39 49.91
N LEU A 264 -33.22 -30.73 51.03
CA LEU A 264 -32.75 -30.91 52.43
C LEU A 264 -31.42 -30.16 52.73
N GLY A 265 -31.34 -29.19 53.66
CA GLY A 265 -32.37 -28.41 54.34
C GLY A 265 -32.29 -28.41 55.88
N VAL A 266 -32.11 -27.22 56.48
CA VAL A 266 -32.38 -26.84 57.90
C VAL A 266 -31.46 -27.53 58.95
N SER A 267 -30.77 -26.84 59.87
CA SER A 267 -30.64 -25.41 60.26
C SER A 267 -29.17 -25.11 60.70
N ASP A 268 -28.73 -24.21 61.62
CA ASP A 268 -29.36 -23.32 62.62
C ASP A 268 -28.41 -22.18 63.10
N SER A 269 -28.73 -21.56 64.25
CA SER A 269 -28.01 -20.62 65.14
C SER A 269 -26.47 -20.80 65.29
N GLU A 270 -25.65 -19.82 65.71
CA GLU A 270 -25.84 -18.79 66.77
C GLU A 270 -25.20 -17.39 66.47
N ASP A 271 -25.48 -16.44 67.37
CA ASP A 271 -25.23 -15.00 67.37
C ASP A 271 -23.78 -14.47 67.25
N CYS A 272 -23.65 -13.22 66.77
CA CYS A 272 -23.11 -12.14 67.61
C CYS A 272 -23.56 -10.75 67.14
N CYS A 273 -23.57 -9.78 68.06
CA CYS A 273 -24.06 -8.40 67.88
C CYS A 273 -23.04 -7.44 67.25
#